data_AF-A2FU57-F1
#
_entry.id   AF-A2FU57-F1
#
_cell.length_a   1.000
_cell.length_b   1.000
_cell.length_c   1.000
_cell.angle_alpha   90.00
_cell.angle_beta   90.00
_cell.angle_gamma   90.00
#
_symmetry.space_group_name_H-M   'P 1'
#
loop_
_entity.id
_entity.type
_entity.pdbx_description
1 polymer ?
#
loop_
_entity_poly.entity_id
_entity_poly.type
_entity_poly.pdbx_seq_one_letter_code
_entity_poly.pdbx_strand_id
1 'polypeptide(L)'
;MSSSEQTKNEVGCDFNDIKPIEIFEYPSQASKHIWNLNSNNILQTSSQIIEFIKSNKIPIQMTLHMIDIFSQIREKDIKLFTELYKKILNEFSCLIKPKNEKLATLLYYKCFNFEIFKPEIEEEIVNLYSTESPLYYIAWDNIDDLKSKFPNLDINKMIKNITPLNCAIKYGSELCFNYLKNLGAKYTEYSEINAVQGGNTNIFMEMIEDGKSFDNMIDTALDYHNYEIANYLKSNFGQTFDSIAESMHFGNYDISSYLLSNGGNINKIYILFIFIFIIVLWNFLSIHIYHYFVKFSQY
;
A
#
# COMPACT_ATOMS: atom_id res chain seq x y z
N MET A 1 -11.00 37.36 29.63
CA MET A 1 -9.98 36.65 28.83
C MET A 1 -10.60 35.34 28.38
N SER A 2 -11.05 35.30 27.14
CA SER A 2 -11.55 34.12 26.44
C SER A 2 -10.97 34.24 25.04
N SER A 3 -9.78 33.68 24.85
CA SER A 3 -9.18 33.56 23.52
C SER A 3 -9.98 32.50 22.77
N SER A 4 -10.93 32.95 21.96
CA SER A 4 -11.50 32.13 20.90
C SER A 4 -10.38 31.82 19.91
N GLU A 5 -9.83 30.61 19.98
CA GLU A 5 -9.11 30.05 18.86
C GLU A 5 -10.07 30.05 17.66
N GLN A 6 -9.79 30.92 16.70
CA GLN A 6 -10.42 30.85 15.40
C GLN A 6 -10.04 29.50 14.80
N THR A 7 -10.99 28.58 14.77
CA THR A 7 -10.97 27.46 13.84
C THR A 7 -10.80 28.07 12.45
N LYS A 8 -9.60 27.98 11.90
CA LYS A 8 -9.38 28.27 10.48
C LYS A 8 -10.40 27.39 9.74
N ASN A 9 -11.29 28.03 9.00
CA ASN A 9 -12.14 27.33 8.06
C ASN A 9 -11.19 26.61 7.09
N GLU A 10 -10.94 25.32 7.33
CA GLU A 10 -10.39 24.42 6.33
C GLU A 10 -11.43 24.28 5.23
N VAL A 11 -11.46 25.28 4.34
CA VAL A 11 -12.18 25.18 3.07
C VAL A 11 -11.65 23.91 2.39
N GLY A 12 -12.58 22.99 2.12
CA GLY A 12 -12.34 21.59 1.79
C GLY A 12 -11.13 21.36 0.88
N CYS A 13 -10.02 20.94 1.49
CA CYS A 13 -8.89 20.41 0.75
C CYS A 13 -9.27 19.02 0.25
N ASP A 14 -9.42 18.88 -1.07
CA ASP A 14 -9.54 17.62 -1.78
C ASP A 14 -8.17 16.95 -1.83
N PHE A 15 -8.09 15.71 -1.35
CA PHE A 15 -6.84 14.94 -1.32
C PHE A 15 -6.21 14.73 -2.69
N ASN A 16 -7.00 14.77 -3.77
CA ASN A 16 -6.51 14.58 -5.13
C ASN A 16 -5.71 15.77 -5.68
N ASP A 17 -5.95 16.97 -5.15
CA ASP A 17 -5.41 18.23 -5.69
C ASP A 17 -4.18 18.74 -4.93
N ILE A 18 -3.73 18.00 -3.92
CA ILE A 18 -2.61 18.43 -3.08
C ILE A 18 -1.31 18.36 -3.89
N LYS A 19 -0.61 19.50 -3.93
CA LYS A 19 0.73 19.58 -4.50
C LYS A 19 1.78 19.31 -3.43
N PRO A 20 2.78 18.47 -3.71
CA PRO A 20 3.85 18.22 -2.77
C PRO A 20 4.73 19.47 -2.61
N ILE A 21 5.32 19.65 -1.43
CA ILE A 21 6.41 20.61 -1.23
C ILE A 21 7.67 20.13 -1.97
N GLU A 22 8.61 21.04 -2.25
CA GLU A 22 9.79 20.78 -3.08
C GLU A 22 10.56 19.49 -2.67
N ILE A 23 10.78 19.30 -1.37
CA ILE A 23 11.51 18.12 -0.86
C ILE A 23 10.77 16.79 -1.12
N PHE A 24 9.46 16.83 -1.33
CA PHE A 24 8.61 15.67 -1.59
C PHE A 24 8.17 15.56 -3.05
N GLU A 25 8.63 16.44 -3.94
CA GLU A 25 8.26 16.41 -5.35
C GLU A 25 8.62 15.06 -6.01
N TYR A 26 9.89 14.66 -5.97
CA TYR A 26 10.32 13.39 -6.54
C TYR A 26 9.84 12.15 -5.77
N PRO A 27 9.84 12.14 -4.42
CA PRO A 27 9.12 11.14 -3.63
C PRO A 27 7.67 10.90 -4.06
N SER A 28 6.89 11.97 -4.22
CA SER A 28 5.49 11.91 -4.65
C SER A 28 5.37 11.34 -6.06
N GLN A 29 6.18 11.84 -7.00
CA GLN A 29 6.19 11.31 -8.37
C GLN A 29 6.54 9.82 -8.42
N ALA A 30 7.58 9.41 -7.69
CA ALA A 30 7.99 8.01 -7.61
C ALA A 30 6.88 7.13 -7.01
N SER A 31 6.30 7.56 -5.89
CA SER A 31 5.16 6.90 -5.26
C SER A 31 4.00 6.72 -6.24
N LYS A 32 3.56 7.78 -6.93
CA LYS A 32 2.50 7.71 -7.94
C LYS A 32 2.82 6.78 -9.10
N HIS A 33 4.06 6.77 -9.58
CA HIS A 33 4.47 5.86 -10.65
C HIS A 33 4.43 4.39 -10.21
N ILE A 34 4.89 4.09 -8.99
CA ILE A 34 4.86 2.72 -8.44
C ILE A 34 3.43 2.30 -8.08
N TRP A 35 2.64 3.21 -7.50
CA TRP A 35 1.24 2.97 -7.15
C TRP A 35 0.39 2.66 -8.39
N ASN A 36 0.64 3.35 -9.51
CA ASN A 36 -0.08 3.13 -10.77
C ASN A 36 0.55 2.04 -11.66
N LEU A 37 1.46 1.22 -11.13
CA LEU A 37 2.13 0.17 -11.89
C LEU A 37 1.13 -0.86 -12.43
N ASN A 38 1.23 -1.17 -13.72
CA ASN A 38 0.48 -2.20 -14.40
C ASN A 38 1.33 -2.85 -15.53
N SER A 39 0.77 -3.84 -16.23
CA SER A 39 1.46 -4.54 -17.31
C SER A 39 1.88 -3.64 -18.48
N ASN A 40 1.15 -2.55 -18.72
CA ASN A 40 1.33 -1.67 -19.87
C ASN A 40 2.42 -0.62 -19.63
N ASN A 41 2.63 -0.20 -18.37
CA ASN A 41 3.56 0.87 -18.04
C ASN A 41 4.84 0.41 -17.31
N ILE A 42 4.99 -0.87 -16.97
CA ILE A 42 6.11 -1.36 -16.16
C ILE A 42 7.50 -0.95 -16.70
N LEU A 43 7.71 -0.95 -18.02
CA LEU A 43 8.99 -0.56 -18.61
C LEU A 43 9.27 0.94 -18.45
N GLN A 44 8.26 1.78 -18.69
CA GLN A 44 8.34 3.22 -18.52
C GLN A 44 8.56 3.57 -17.05
N THR A 45 7.72 3.05 -16.16
CA THR A 45 7.83 3.24 -14.71
C THR A 45 9.20 2.82 -14.20
N SER A 46 9.70 1.64 -14.61
CA SER A 46 11.04 1.19 -14.21
C SER A 46 12.12 2.18 -14.63
N SER A 47 12.06 2.68 -15.87
CA SER A 47 13.07 3.59 -16.41
C SER A 47 13.08 4.93 -15.66
N GLN A 48 11.90 5.51 -15.41
CA GLN A 48 11.75 6.76 -14.66
C GLN A 48 12.25 6.63 -13.23
N ILE A 49 11.89 5.54 -12.54
CA ILE A 49 12.35 5.29 -11.17
C ILE A 49 13.88 5.11 -11.11
N ILE A 50 14.46 4.37 -12.06
CA ILE A 50 15.92 4.21 -12.17
C ILE A 50 16.59 5.57 -12.41
N GLU A 51 16.02 6.42 -13.27
CA GLU A 51 16.53 7.78 -13.51
C GLU A 51 16.51 8.64 -12.25
N PHE A 52 15.41 8.60 -11.48
CA PHE A 52 15.32 9.31 -10.20
C PHE A 52 16.40 8.86 -9.21
N ILE A 53 16.69 7.56 -9.14
CA ILE A 53 17.76 7.04 -8.28
C ILE A 53 19.14 7.46 -8.81
N LYS A 54 19.42 7.30 -10.11
CA LYS A 54 20.72 7.65 -10.72
C LYS A 54 21.05 9.14 -10.61
N SER A 55 20.05 10.00 -10.66
CA SER A 55 20.18 11.45 -10.50
C SER A 55 20.17 11.90 -9.04
N ASN A 56 20.18 10.96 -8.07
CA ASN A 56 20.13 11.22 -6.63
C ASN A 56 18.91 12.04 -6.18
N LYS A 57 17.80 11.99 -6.95
CA LYS A 57 16.55 12.67 -6.60
C LYS A 57 15.79 11.91 -5.50
N ILE A 58 15.95 10.59 -5.44
CA ILE A 58 15.45 9.73 -4.36
C ILE A 58 16.48 8.64 -4.02
N PRO A 59 16.60 8.20 -2.75
CA PRO A 59 17.42 7.05 -2.38
C PRO A 59 16.82 5.73 -2.87
N ILE A 60 17.67 4.77 -3.23
CA ILE A 60 17.23 3.42 -3.62
C ILE A 60 16.41 2.72 -2.53
N GLN A 61 16.80 2.87 -1.26
CA GLN A 61 16.12 2.23 -0.12
C GLN A 61 14.68 2.70 0.01
N MET A 62 14.42 3.97 -0.28
CA MET A 62 13.10 4.56 -0.25
C MET A 62 12.21 3.96 -1.35
N THR A 63 12.75 3.83 -2.57
CA THR A 63 12.05 3.16 -3.67
C THR A 63 11.71 1.71 -3.34
N LEU A 64 12.69 0.94 -2.86
CA LEU A 64 12.46 -0.46 -2.49
C LEU A 64 11.45 -0.59 -1.34
N HIS A 65 11.47 0.34 -0.39
CA HIS A 65 10.47 0.42 0.68
C HIS A 65 9.06 0.67 0.14
N MET A 66 8.88 1.63 -0.78
CA MET A 66 7.58 1.89 -1.40
C MET A 66 7.05 0.67 -2.17
N ILE A 67 7.92 -0.02 -2.93
CA ILE A 67 7.52 -1.25 -3.64
C ILE A 67 7.11 -2.34 -2.64
N ASP A 68 7.86 -2.48 -1.54
CA ASP A 68 7.54 -3.44 -0.48
C ASP A 68 6.17 -3.17 0.15
N ILE A 69 5.87 -1.92 0.51
CA ILE A 69 4.57 -1.53 1.07
C ILE A 69 3.44 -1.71 0.05
N PHE A 70 3.59 -1.22 -1.18
CA PHE A 70 2.55 -1.34 -2.21
C PHE A 70 2.29 -2.78 -2.62
N SER A 71 3.31 -3.65 -2.57
CA SER A 71 3.13 -5.07 -2.80
C SER A 71 2.30 -5.79 -1.73
N GLN A 72 2.23 -5.23 -0.51
CA GLN A 72 1.36 -5.74 0.56
C GLN A 72 -0.08 -5.27 0.38
N ILE A 73 -0.26 -4.04 -0.10
CA ILE A 73 -1.59 -3.46 -0.34
C ILE A 73 -2.23 -4.06 -1.59
N ARG A 74 -1.49 -4.08 -2.70
CA ARG A 74 -1.93 -4.57 -4.01
C ARG A 74 -1.46 -6.02 -4.23
N GLU A 75 -1.91 -6.93 -3.35
CA GLU A 75 -1.47 -8.35 -3.36
C GLU A 75 -1.68 -9.05 -4.71
N LYS A 76 -2.75 -8.69 -5.45
CA LYS A 76 -3.05 -9.25 -6.79
C LYS A 76 -1.97 -8.95 -7.82
N ASP A 77 -1.20 -7.88 -7.61
CA ASP A 77 -0.18 -7.38 -8.52
C ASP A 77 1.25 -7.75 -8.07
N ILE A 78 1.39 -8.68 -7.11
CA ILE A 78 2.69 -9.08 -6.53
C ILE A 78 3.74 -9.46 -7.59
N LYS A 79 3.31 -10.04 -8.71
CA LYS A 79 4.19 -10.39 -9.85
C LYS A 79 4.76 -9.14 -10.54
N LEU A 80 3.95 -8.09 -10.71
CA LEU A 80 4.39 -6.82 -11.29
C LEU A 80 5.43 -6.13 -10.38
N PHE A 81 5.15 -6.10 -9.08
CA PHE A 81 6.10 -5.56 -8.10
C PHE A 81 7.39 -6.37 -8.04
N THR A 82 7.31 -7.70 -8.17
CA THR A 82 8.51 -8.56 -8.26
C THR A 82 9.39 -8.17 -9.44
N GLU A 83 8.81 -7.92 -10.62
CA GLU A 83 9.56 -7.52 -11.81
C GLU A 83 10.19 -6.13 -11.67
N LEU A 84 9.44 -5.17 -11.11
CA LEU A 84 9.97 -3.83 -10.83
C LEU A 84 11.13 -3.88 -9.81
N TYR A 85 10.94 -4.59 -8.70
CA TYR A 85 11.95 -4.75 -7.65
C TYR A 85 13.22 -5.41 -8.21
N LYS A 86 13.07 -6.50 -8.97
CA LYS A 86 14.18 -7.18 -9.66
C LYS A 86 14.95 -6.25 -10.59
N LYS A 87 14.26 -5.44 -11.41
CA LYS A 87 14.92 -4.48 -12.33
C LYS A 87 15.80 -3.51 -11.56
N ILE A 88 15.31 -2.98 -10.44
CA ILE A 88 16.07 -2.06 -9.59
C ILE A 88 17.27 -2.78 -8.94
N LEU A 89 17.08 -3.98 -8.37
CA LEU A 89 18.19 -4.73 -7.77
C LEU A 89 19.32 -5.00 -8.78
N ASN A 90 18.97 -5.41 -9.99
CA ASN A 90 19.94 -5.68 -11.06
C ASN A 90 20.67 -4.40 -11.50
N GLU A 91 19.94 -3.32 -11.74
CA GLU A 91 20.52 -2.06 -12.20
C GLU A 91 21.57 -1.50 -11.23
N PHE A 92 21.30 -1.60 -9.93
CA PHE A 92 22.16 -1.06 -8.88
C PHE A 92 23.05 -2.12 -8.21
N SER A 93 23.02 -3.37 -8.70
CA SER A 93 23.79 -4.50 -8.15
C SER A 93 23.69 -4.63 -6.62
N CYS A 94 22.48 -4.50 -6.08
CA CYS A 94 22.22 -4.54 -4.64
C CYS A 94 21.36 -5.75 -4.25
N LEU A 95 21.45 -6.16 -2.98
CA LEU A 95 20.73 -7.31 -2.43
C LEU A 95 20.02 -6.92 -1.13
N ILE A 96 18.91 -6.19 -1.27
CA ILE A 96 18.08 -5.75 -0.15
C ILE A 96 16.81 -6.60 -0.14
N LYS A 97 16.62 -7.41 0.91
CA LYS A 97 15.43 -8.25 1.08
C LYS A 97 14.21 -7.39 1.43
N PRO A 98 13.07 -7.53 0.73
CA PRO A 98 11.82 -6.89 1.13
C PRO A 98 11.21 -7.54 2.39
N LYS A 99 10.39 -6.81 3.14
CA LYS A 99 9.69 -7.36 4.31
C LYS A 99 8.49 -8.22 3.93
N ASN A 100 7.82 -7.93 2.81
CA ASN A 100 6.76 -8.77 2.27
C ASN A 100 7.31 -10.14 1.87
N GLU A 101 6.92 -11.17 2.61
CA GLU A 101 7.42 -12.54 2.40
C GLU A 101 7.03 -13.13 1.04
N LYS A 102 5.85 -12.79 0.49
CA LYS A 102 5.45 -13.23 -0.85
C LYS A 102 6.38 -12.62 -1.90
N LEU A 103 6.68 -11.33 -1.79
CA LEU A 103 7.62 -10.64 -2.68
C LEU A 103 9.04 -11.21 -2.54
N ALA A 104 9.52 -11.39 -1.31
CA ALA A 104 10.84 -11.96 -1.03
C ALA A 104 10.98 -13.38 -1.61
N THR A 105 9.93 -14.20 -1.47
CA THR A 105 9.90 -15.56 -2.00
C THR A 105 9.94 -15.61 -3.52
N LEU A 106 9.16 -14.76 -4.19
CA LEU A 106 9.19 -14.67 -5.67
C LEU A 106 10.56 -14.20 -6.19
N LEU A 107 11.21 -13.26 -5.48
CA LEU A 107 12.58 -12.84 -5.80
C LEU A 107 13.58 -13.98 -5.58
N TYR A 108 13.44 -14.76 -4.51
CA TYR A 108 14.28 -15.92 -4.23
C TYR A 108 14.26 -16.93 -5.39
N TYR A 109 13.07 -17.30 -5.87
CA TYR A 109 12.94 -18.19 -7.04
C TYR A 109 13.40 -17.56 -8.37
N LYS A 110 13.61 -16.25 -8.40
CA LYS A 110 14.26 -15.53 -9.51
C LYS A 110 15.77 -15.35 -9.30
N CYS A 111 16.37 -16.20 -8.46
CA CYS A 111 17.81 -16.27 -8.15
C CYS A 111 18.37 -15.14 -7.28
N PHE A 112 17.53 -14.42 -6.52
CA PHE A 112 18.00 -13.50 -5.49
C PHE A 112 18.09 -14.20 -4.13
N ASN A 113 19.28 -14.70 -3.80
CA ASN A 113 19.52 -15.37 -2.52
C ASN A 113 19.74 -14.34 -1.41
N PHE A 114 18.77 -14.18 -0.52
CA PHE A 114 18.91 -13.37 0.69
C PHE A 114 19.49 -14.23 1.82
N GLU A 115 20.44 -13.69 2.56
CA GLU A 115 21.08 -14.40 3.67
C GLU A 115 20.01 -14.87 4.68
N ILE A 116 20.11 -16.12 5.14
CA ILE A 116 19.21 -16.72 6.15
C ILE A 116 17.75 -16.94 5.67
N PHE A 117 17.41 -16.63 4.42
CA PHE A 117 16.05 -16.84 3.89
C PHE A 117 15.96 -18.09 3.00
N LYS A 118 15.12 -19.06 3.41
CA LYS A 118 14.77 -20.24 2.62
C LYS A 118 13.24 -20.44 2.67
N PRO A 119 12.51 -19.97 1.65
CA PRO A 119 11.06 -20.11 1.63
C PRO A 119 10.62 -21.52 1.23
N GLU A 120 9.46 -21.94 1.74
CA GLU A 120 8.74 -23.12 1.25
C GLU A 120 7.89 -22.73 0.02
N ILE A 121 7.83 -23.59 -1.00
CA ILE A 121 7.01 -23.32 -2.19
C ILE A 121 5.55 -23.64 -1.86
N GLU A 122 4.70 -22.62 -1.90
CA GLU A 122 3.25 -22.76 -1.96
C GLU A 122 2.72 -22.18 -3.28
N GLU A 123 1.77 -22.87 -3.92
CA GLU A 123 1.04 -22.38 -5.12
C GLU A 123 0.45 -20.97 -4.89
N GLU A 124 0.14 -20.68 -3.63
CA GLU A 124 -0.46 -19.45 -3.12
C GLU A 124 0.50 -18.25 -3.06
N ILE A 125 1.79 -18.49 -3.32
CA ILE A 125 2.74 -17.39 -3.52
C ILE A 125 2.49 -16.74 -4.88
N VAL A 126 2.08 -17.55 -5.87
CA VAL A 126 1.84 -17.12 -7.24
C VAL A 126 0.41 -16.65 -7.43
N ASN A 127 -0.53 -17.28 -6.72
CA ASN A 127 -1.96 -16.96 -6.74
C ASN A 127 -2.41 -16.47 -5.37
N LEU A 128 -3.23 -15.41 -5.30
CA LEU A 128 -3.72 -14.87 -4.03
C LEU A 128 -4.36 -15.93 -3.10
N TYR A 129 -5.06 -16.90 -3.71
CA TYR A 129 -5.59 -18.10 -3.08
C TYR A 129 -5.38 -19.30 -4.01
N SER A 130 -5.40 -20.53 -3.47
CA SER A 130 -5.43 -21.74 -4.28
C SER A 130 -6.63 -21.72 -5.25
N THR A 131 -6.42 -22.19 -6.47
CA THR A 131 -7.47 -22.29 -7.52
C THR A 131 -8.59 -23.27 -7.17
N GLU A 132 -8.37 -24.12 -6.16
CA GLU A 132 -9.36 -25.02 -5.58
C GLU A 132 -10.19 -24.35 -4.45
N SER A 133 -9.92 -23.08 -4.13
CA SER A 133 -10.65 -22.32 -3.12
C SER A 133 -11.71 -21.43 -3.78
N PRO A 134 -12.93 -21.31 -3.20
CA PRO A 134 -13.91 -20.33 -3.66
C PRO A 134 -13.40 -18.88 -3.54
N LEU A 135 -12.49 -18.61 -2.58
CA LEU A 135 -11.91 -17.27 -2.40
C LEU A 135 -11.11 -16.80 -3.62
N TYR A 136 -10.52 -17.72 -4.39
CA TYR A 136 -9.84 -17.38 -5.64
C TYR A 136 -10.81 -16.72 -6.62
N TYR A 137 -11.94 -17.38 -6.89
CA TYR A 137 -12.94 -16.88 -7.85
C TYR A 137 -13.59 -15.58 -7.36
N ILE A 138 -13.84 -15.47 -6.05
CA ILE A 138 -14.36 -14.26 -5.44
C ILE A 138 -13.38 -13.09 -5.63
N ALA A 139 -12.09 -13.26 -5.30
CA ALA A 139 -11.11 -12.16 -5.41
C ALA A 139 -10.84 -11.68 -6.84
N TRP A 140 -11.17 -12.51 -7.84
CA TRP A 140 -11.11 -12.17 -9.27
C TRP A 140 -12.47 -11.78 -9.87
N ASP A 141 -13.49 -11.64 -9.03
CA ASP A 141 -14.88 -11.35 -9.41
C ASP A 141 -15.48 -12.29 -10.48
N ASN A 142 -15.02 -13.55 -10.50
CA ASN A 142 -15.43 -14.55 -11.47
C ASN A 142 -16.63 -15.35 -10.94
N ILE A 143 -17.80 -14.74 -11.03
CA ILE A 143 -19.04 -15.27 -10.46
C ILE A 143 -19.53 -16.57 -11.13
N ASP A 144 -19.31 -16.73 -12.43
CA ASP A 144 -19.81 -17.89 -13.17
C ASP A 144 -19.05 -19.16 -12.78
N ASP A 145 -17.73 -19.09 -12.68
CA ASP A 145 -16.92 -20.20 -12.19
C ASP A 145 -17.17 -20.49 -10.71
N LEU A 146 -17.39 -19.45 -9.88
CA LEU A 146 -17.74 -19.63 -8.48
C LEU A 146 -19.02 -20.47 -8.33
N LYS A 147 -20.09 -20.10 -9.05
CA LYS A 147 -21.38 -20.82 -9.03
C LYS A 147 -21.25 -22.24 -9.55
N SER A 148 -20.50 -22.42 -10.63
CA SER A 148 -20.32 -23.72 -11.28
C SER A 148 -19.54 -24.70 -10.40
N LYS A 149 -18.43 -24.25 -9.80
CA LYS A 149 -17.52 -25.11 -9.03
C LYS A 149 -17.93 -25.28 -7.56
N PHE A 150 -18.62 -24.30 -6.98
CA PHE A 150 -19.02 -24.31 -5.56
C PHE A 150 -20.53 -24.08 -5.39
N PRO A 151 -21.41 -24.93 -5.96
CA PRO A 151 -22.86 -24.75 -5.89
C PRO A 151 -23.43 -24.81 -4.47
N ASN A 152 -22.71 -25.46 -3.55
CA ASN A 152 -23.08 -25.60 -2.13
C ASN A 152 -22.15 -24.81 -1.21
N LEU A 153 -21.63 -23.67 -1.67
CA LEU A 153 -20.76 -22.81 -0.88
C LEU A 153 -21.45 -22.39 0.43
N ASP A 154 -20.83 -22.68 1.56
CA ASP A 154 -21.24 -22.09 2.85
C ASP A 154 -20.79 -20.63 2.90
N ILE A 155 -21.72 -19.72 2.61
CA ILE A 155 -21.48 -18.29 2.43
C ILE A 155 -21.02 -17.56 3.71
N ASN A 156 -21.24 -18.14 4.89
CA ASN A 156 -20.87 -17.53 6.17
C ASN A 156 -19.67 -18.21 6.84
N LYS A 157 -19.23 -19.36 6.34
CA LYS A 157 -18.05 -20.04 6.86
C LYS A 157 -16.77 -19.29 6.50
N MET A 158 -15.93 -19.07 7.51
CA MET A 158 -14.59 -18.53 7.28
C MET A 158 -13.69 -19.56 6.59
N ILE A 159 -13.00 -19.10 5.56
CA ILE A 159 -11.98 -19.86 4.83
C ILE A 159 -10.70 -19.04 4.99
N LYS A 160 -9.67 -19.60 5.64
CA LYS A 160 -8.42 -18.88 5.94
C LYS A 160 -8.65 -17.52 6.61
N ASN A 161 -9.48 -17.51 7.64
CA ASN A 161 -9.80 -16.32 8.46
C ASN A 161 -10.55 -15.20 7.73
N ILE A 162 -11.14 -15.46 6.56
CA ILE A 162 -12.01 -14.50 5.86
C ILE A 162 -13.30 -15.18 5.39
N THR A 163 -14.43 -14.49 5.52
CA THR A 163 -15.70 -14.98 4.95
C THR A 163 -15.73 -14.70 3.44
N PRO A 164 -16.49 -15.48 2.65
CA PRO A 164 -16.72 -15.18 1.23
C PRO A 164 -17.13 -13.73 0.97
N LEU A 165 -18.06 -13.19 1.77
CA LEU A 165 -18.52 -11.80 1.60
C LEU A 165 -17.40 -10.79 1.88
N ASN A 166 -16.64 -10.95 2.98
CA ASN A 166 -15.50 -10.06 3.27
C ASN A 166 -14.41 -10.16 2.20
N CYS A 167 -14.21 -11.33 1.59
CA CYS A 167 -13.30 -11.46 0.46
C CYS A 167 -13.79 -10.63 -0.74
N ALA A 168 -15.07 -10.66 -1.06
CA ALA A 168 -15.64 -9.85 -2.13
C ALA A 168 -15.49 -8.35 -1.84
N ILE A 169 -15.76 -7.94 -0.59
CA ILE A 169 -15.59 -6.56 -0.14
C ILE A 169 -14.13 -6.11 -0.25
N LYS A 170 -13.17 -6.88 0.32
CA LYS A 170 -11.74 -6.55 0.35
C LYS A 170 -11.16 -6.34 -1.05
N TYR A 171 -11.59 -7.14 -2.03
CA TYR A 171 -11.06 -7.07 -3.40
C TYR A 171 -11.96 -6.32 -4.38
N GLY A 172 -12.97 -5.60 -3.88
CA GLY A 172 -13.85 -4.79 -4.73
C GLY A 172 -14.62 -5.60 -5.77
N SER A 173 -14.93 -6.86 -5.47
CA SER A 173 -15.51 -7.83 -6.40
C SER A 173 -17.03 -7.72 -6.38
N GLU A 174 -17.54 -6.74 -7.12
CA GLU A 174 -18.92 -6.26 -7.08
C GLU A 174 -19.94 -7.34 -7.47
N LEU A 175 -19.65 -8.16 -8.49
CA LEU A 175 -20.57 -9.22 -8.92
C LEU A 175 -20.71 -10.31 -7.84
N CYS A 176 -19.58 -10.71 -7.26
CA CYS A 176 -19.54 -11.69 -6.18
C CYS A 176 -20.15 -11.15 -4.89
N PHE A 177 -19.90 -9.87 -4.56
CA PHE A 177 -20.50 -9.19 -3.43
C PHE A 177 -22.04 -9.21 -3.53
N ASN A 178 -22.59 -8.76 -4.65
CA ASN A 178 -24.04 -8.75 -4.91
C ASN A 178 -24.64 -10.16 -4.83
N TYR A 179 -23.97 -11.14 -5.42
CA TYR A 179 -24.43 -12.53 -5.34
C TYR A 179 -24.47 -13.06 -3.91
N LEU A 180 -23.37 -12.90 -3.16
CA LEU A 180 -23.26 -13.41 -1.79
C LEU A 180 -24.25 -12.71 -0.85
N LYS A 181 -24.42 -11.39 -1.00
CA LYS A 181 -25.42 -10.61 -0.25
C LYS A 181 -26.84 -11.11 -0.52
N ASN A 182 -27.19 -11.36 -1.80
CA ASN A 182 -28.50 -11.91 -2.19
C ASN A 182 -28.76 -13.33 -1.64
N LEU A 183 -27.72 -14.11 -1.38
CA LEU A 183 -27.84 -15.40 -0.69
C LEU A 183 -28.00 -15.27 0.84
N GLY A 184 -27.95 -14.06 1.38
CA GLY A 184 -28.08 -13.80 2.82
C GLY A 184 -26.76 -13.87 3.59
N ALA A 185 -25.61 -13.66 2.92
CA ALA A 185 -24.34 -13.53 3.61
C ALA A 185 -24.35 -12.30 4.55
N LYS A 186 -23.73 -12.44 5.72
CA LYS A 186 -23.73 -11.39 6.74
C LYS A 186 -22.41 -10.64 6.77
N TYR A 187 -22.49 -9.33 6.99
CA TYR A 187 -21.34 -8.55 7.40
C TYR A 187 -20.77 -9.07 8.73
N THR A 188 -19.47 -8.90 8.91
CA THR A 188 -18.75 -9.18 10.15
C THR A 188 -18.12 -7.89 10.68
N GLU A 189 -17.45 -7.95 11.82
CA GLU A 189 -16.66 -6.84 12.39
C GLU A 189 -15.48 -6.37 11.51
N TYR A 190 -15.15 -7.10 10.43
CA TYR A 190 -14.07 -6.76 9.50
C TYR A 190 -14.60 -6.19 8.19
N SER A 191 -15.92 -6.14 7.97
CA SER A 191 -16.47 -5.75 6.68
C SER A 191 -16.14 -4.29 6.36
N GLU A 192 -16.25 -3.40 7.34
CA GLU A 192 -16.05 -1.97 7.21
C GLU A 192 -14.60 -1.64 6.83
N ILE A 193 -13.63 -2.21 7.56
CA ILE A 193 -12.21 -2.05 7.23
C ILE A 193 -11.89 -2.64 5.84
N ASN A 194 -12.43 -3.80 5.50
CA ASN A 194 -12.21 -4.39 4.17
C ASN A 194 -12.77 -3.51 3.05
N ALA A 195 -13.90 -2.83 3.25
CA ALA A 195 -14.49 -1.96 2.24
C ALA A 195 -13.63 -0.72 1.99
N VAL A 196 -13.12 -0.13 3.08
CA VAL A 196 -12.22 1.03 3.01
C VAL A 196 -10.89 0.66 2.35
N GLN A 197 -10.34 -0.52 2.68
CA GLN A 197 -9.12 -1.04 2.04
C GLN A 197 -9.33 -1.38 0.57
N GLY A 198 -10.47 -2.01 0.25
CA GLY A 198 -10.78 -2.46 -1.11
C GLY A 198 -11.03 -1.33 -2.10
N GLY A 199 -11.42 -0.14 -1.61
CA GLY A 199 -11.50 1.06 -2.44
C GLY A 199 -12.64 1.07 -3.47
N ASN A 200 -13.47 0.02 -3.53
CA ASN A 200 -14.63 0.00 -4.40
C ASN A 200 -15.74 0.88 -3.80
N THR A 201 -15.96 2.04 -4.40
CA THR A 201 -16.90 3.05 -3.91
C THR A 201 -18.35 2.59 -3.98
N ASN A 202 -18.73 1.73 -4.92
CA ASN A 202 -20.09 1.16 -4.99
C ASN A 202 -20.37 0.28 -3.76
N ILE A 203 -19.47 -0.66 -3.45
CA ILE A 203 -19.60 -1.53 -2.26
C ILE A 203 -19.58 -0.69 -0.98
N PHE A 204 -18.68 0.29 -0.89
CA PHE A 204 -18.58 1.19 0.26
C PHE A 204 -19.89 1.95 0.49
N MET A 205 -20.45 2.56 -0.55
CA MET A 205 -21.71 3.31 -0.45
C MET A 205 -22.90 2.41 -0.11
N GLU A 206 -22.99 1.23 -0.71
CA GLU A 206 -24.05 0.27 -0.39
C GLU A 206 -23.99 -0.18 1.08
N MET A 207 -22.80 -0.36 1.64
CA MET A 207 -22.64 -0.67 3.07
C MET A 207 -23.12 0.47 3.98
N ILE A 208 -22.97 1.73 3.56
CA ILE A 208 -23.52 2.88 4.30
C ILE A 208 -25.05 2.86 4.25
N GLU A 209 -25.64 2.56 3.09
CA GLU A 209 -27.10 2.44 2.92
C GLU A 209 -27.69 1.30 3.78
N ASP A 210 -26.93 0.22 3.94
CA ASP A 210 -27.25 -0.89 4.84
C ASP A 210 -27.07 -0.55 6.35
N GLY A 211 -26.64 0.68 6.66
CA GLY A 211 -26.52 1.20 8.02
C GLY A 211 -25.20 0.87 8.71
N LYS A 212 -24.13 0.55 7.97
CA LYS A 212 -22.78 0.39 8.55
C LYS A 212 -22.14 1.73 8.88
N SER A 213 -21.45 1.78 10.02
CA SER A 213 -20.68 2.93 10.49
C SER A 213 -19.21 2.78 10.12
N PHE A 214 -18.60 3.84 9.59
CA PHE A 214 -17.19 3.86 9.19
C PHE A 214 -16.34 4.77 10.07
N ASP A 215 -16.57 4.75 11.38
CA ASP A 215 -15.89 5.62 12.33
C ASP A 215 -14.37 5.35 12.37
N ASN A 216 -13.57 6.42 12.39
CA ASN A 216 -12.10 6.37 12.47
C ASN A 216 -11.43 5.57 11.34
N MET A 217 -11.93 5.69 10.10
CA MET A 217 -11.43 4.96 8.92
C MET A 217 -10.64 5.82 7.95
N ILE A 218 -10.53 7.14 8.19
CA ILE A 218 -9.86 8.06 7.25
C ILE A 218 -8.38 7.72 7.04
N ASP A 219 -7.65 7.33 8.09
CA ASP A 219 -6.24 6.93 7.97
C ASP A 219 -6.11 5.67 7.12
N THR A 220 -6.98 4.66 7.34
CA THR A 220 -7.01 3.45 6.48
C THR A 220 -7.31 3.79 5.02
N ALA A 221 -8.23 4.70 4.75
CA ALA A 221 -8.53 5.13 3.38
C ALA A 221 -7.30 5.78 2.72
N LEU A 222 -6.58 6.62 3.46
CA LEU A 222 -5.36 7.26 2.98
C LEU A 222 -4.23 6.25 2.78
N ASP A 223 -3.98 5.34 3.73
CA ASP A 223 -2.94 4.30 3.64
C ASP A 223 -3.09 3.42 2.39
N TYR A 224 -4.34 3.18 1.98
CA TYR A 224 -4.69 2.41 0.78
C TYR A 224 -4.88 3.27 -0.48
N HIS A 225 -4.55 4.57 -0.43
CA HIS A 225 -4.67 5.55 -1.51
C HIS A 225 -6.10 5.68 -2.07
N ASN A 226 -7.11 5.38 -1.26
CA ASN A 226 -8.52 5.50 -1.62
C ASN A 226 -9.04 6.91 -1.31
N TYR A 227 -8.48 7.90 -2.00
CA TYR A 227 -8.72 9.32 -1.74
C TYR A 227 -10.19 9.74 -1.85
N GLU A 228 -10.97 9.11 -2.73
CA GLU A 228 -12.41 9.36 -2.84
C GLU A 228 -13.16 8.96 -1.56
N ILE A 229 -12.85 7.78 -1.01
CA ILE A 229 -13.39 7.33 0.27
C ILE A 229 -12.89 8.25 1.40
N ALA A 230 -11.60 8.59 1.43
CA ALA A 230 -11.06 9.51 2.44
C ALA A 230 -11.77 10.88 2.42
N ASN A 231 -12.00 11.44 1.23
CA ASN A 231 -12.75 12.68 1.04
C ASN A 231 -14.20 12.55 1.52
N TYR A 232 -14.85 11.41 1.25
CA TYR A 232 -16.19 11.12 1.74
C TYR A 232 -16.22 11.08 3.26
N LEU A 233 -15.30 10.35 3.90
CA LEU A 233 -15.21 10.21 5.35
C LEU A 233 -14.97 11.57 6.03
N LYS A 234 -14.07 12.38 5.47
CA LYS A 234 -13.82 13.76 5.94
C LYS A 234 -15.07 14.63 5.85
N SER A 235 -15.74 14.63 4.70
CA SER A 235 -16.84 15.56 4.42
C SER A 235 -18.16 15.18 5.10
N ASN A 236 -18.45 13.88 5.21
CA ASN A 236 -19.74 13.40 5.73
C ASN A 236 -19.67 12.96 7.20
N PHE A 237 -18.51 12.48 7.67
CA PHE A 237 -18.32 12.04 9.05
C PHE A 237 -17.39 12.95 9.87
N GLY A 238 -16.88 14.03 9.28
CA GLY A 238 -16.01 14.99 9.98
C GLY A 238 -14.69 14.39 10.45
N GLN A 239 -14.25 13.28 9.84
CA GLN A 239 -13.02 12.60 10.25
C GLN A 239 -11.79 13.38 9.83
N THR A 240 -10.76 13.33 10.68
CA THR A 240 -9.49 14.04 10.49
C THR A 240 -8.32 13.06 10.56
N PHE A 241 -7.27 13.35 9.81
CA PHE A 241 -6.00 12.64 9.79
C PHE A 241 -4.89 13.62 10.17
N ASP A 242 -3.86 13.18 10.87
CA ASP A 242 -2.79 14.08 11.35
C ASP A 242 -1.39 13.45 11.38
N SER A 243 -1.26 12.21 10.90
CA SER A 243 -0.03 11.44 10.97
C SER A 243 0.85 11.63 9.73
N ILE A 244 1.82 12.54 9.83
CA ILE A 244 2.82 12.77 8.77
C ILE A 244 3.63 11.50 8.50
N ALA A 245 4.12 10.81 9.54
CA ALA A 245 4.96 9.64 9.35
C ALA A 245 4.23 8.45 8.72
N GLU A 246 2.98 8.22 9.10
CA GLU A 246 2.15 7.17 8.50
C GLU A 246 1.87 7.48 7.02
N SER A 247 1.51 8.73 6.73
CA SER A 247 1.37 9.19 5.35
C SER A 247 2.64 8.93 4.53
N MET A 248 3.83 9.26 5.06
CA MET A 248 5.09 8.98 4.38
C MET A 248 5.39 7.48 4.26
N HIS A 249 5.08 6.69 5.29
CA HIS A 249 5.28 5.23 5.31
C HIS A 249 4.50 4.55 4.19
N PHE A 250 3.26 4.98 3.98
CA PHE A 250 2.39 4.50 2.91
C PHE A 250 2.56 5.27 1.59
N GLY A 251 3.59 6.12 1.46
CA GLY A 251 3.90 6.80 0.20
C GLY A 251 2.95 7.95 -0.17
N ASN A 252 2.10 8.41 0.76
CA ASN A 252 1.23 9.58 0.64
C ASN A 252 1.99 10.89 0.87
N TYR A 253 2.97 11.17 0.00
CA TYR A 253 3.84 12.36 0.14
C TYR A 253 3.11 13.69 -0.09
N ASP A 254 2.03 13.70 -0.86
CA ASP A 254 1.18 14.89 -1.02
C ASP A 254 0.47 15.21 0.30
N ILE A 255 -0.18 14.21 0.91
CA ILE A 255 -0.81 14.32 2.23
C ILE A 255 0.20 14.77 3.29
N SER A 256 1.39 14.17 3.28
CA SER A 256 2.49 14.56 4.17
C SER A 256 2.90 16.02 3.97
N SER A 257 2.95 16.49 2.72
CA SER A 257 3.25 17.88 2.38
C SER A 257 2.18 18.84 2.88
N TYR A 258 0.91 18.48 2.72
CA TYR A 258 -0.22 19.25 3.22
C TYR A 258 -0.16 19.39 4.74
N LEU A 259 0.04 18.28 5.46
CA LEU A 259 0.15 18.30 6.92
C LEU A 259 1.32 19.16 7.40
N LEU A 260 2.50 19.01 6.81
CA LEU A 260 3.66 19.84 7.15
C LEU A 260 3.41 21.33 6.91
N SER A 261 2.78 21.68 5.79
CA SER A 261 2.50 23.07 5.43
C SER A 261 1.44 23.72 6.34
N ASN A 262 0.60 22.91 6.98
CA ASN A 262 -0.46 23.36 7.88
C ASN A 262 -0.11 23.20 9.37
N GLY A 263 1.17 22.98 9.70
CA GLY A 263 1.62 22.89 11.10
C GLY A 263 1.32 21.56 11.78
N GLY A 264 1.15 20.49 11.00
CA GLY A 264 0.99 19.12 11.49
C GLY A 264 2.13 18.73 12.44
N ASN A 265 1.81 17.95 13.46
CA ASN A 265 2.75 17.64 14.53
C ASN A 265 3.81 16.62 14.08
N ILE A 266 4.99 17.12 13.72
CA ILE A 266 6.16 16.31 13.35
C ILE A 266 6.64 15.42 14.51
N ASN A 267 6.29 15.74 15.76
CA ASN A 267 6.65 14.94 16.93
C ASN A 267 5.65 13.81 17.24
N LYS A 268 4.55 13.68 16.49
CA LYS A 268 3.60 12.56 16.67
C LYS A 268 4.18 11.21 16.19
N ILE A 269 5.44 11.19 15.76
CA ILE A 269 6.09 10.02 15.16
C ILE A 269 6.34 8.90 16.17
N TYR A 270 5.67 7.79 15.91
CA TYR A 270 6.17 6.44 16.18
C TYR A 270 7.53 6.25 15.51
N ILE A 271 8.59 6.22 16.32
CA ILE A 271 9.88 5.49 16.27
C ILE A 271 10.39 4.97 14.90
N LEU A 272 9.56 4.41 14.02
CA LEU A 272 9.95 3.78 12.76
C LEU A 272 10.55 4.75 11.72
N PHE A 273 10.02 5.97 11.59
CA PHE A 273 10.53 6.96 10.62
C PHE A 273 11.91 7.48 11.04
N ILE A 274 12.08 7.73 12.34
CA ILE A 274 13.38 8.04 12.95
C ILE A 274 14.34 6.88 12.75
N PHE A 275 13.90 5.63 12.89
CA PHE A 275 14.75 4.47 12.64
C PHE A 275 15.19 4.33 11.19
N ILE A 276 14.30 4.49 10.20
CA ILE A 276 14.69 4.41 8.78
C ILE A 276 15.61 5.56 8.41
N PHE A 277 15.31 6.79 8.86
CA PHE A 277 16.17 7.95 8.62
C PHE A 277 17.54 7.78 9.28
N ILE A 278 17.62 7.29 10.53
CA ILE A 278 18.88 6.99 11.23
C ILE A 278 19.64 5.87 10.52
N ILE A 279 18.99 4.79 10.10
CA ILE A 279 19.64 3.67 9.40
C ILE A 279 20.21 4.13 8.06
N VAL A 280 19.48 4.95 7.31
CA VAL A 280 19.97 5.53 6.05
C VAL A 280 21.14 6.47 6.30
N LEU A 281 21.06 7.33 7.32
CA LEU A 281 22.16 8.24 7.69
C LEU A 281 23.41 7.46 8.14
N TRP A 282 23.23 6.40 8.92
CA TRP A 282 24.30 5.56 9.43
C TRP A 282 25.01 4.80 8.30
N ASN A 283 24.23 4.21 7.38
CA ASN A 283 24.80 3.52 6.22
C ASN A 283 25.55 4.49 5.30
N PHE A 284 25.04 5.72 5.14
CA PHE A 284 25.71 6.77 4.37
C PHE A 284 27.04 7.20 5.03
N LEU A 285 27.05 7.36 6.36
CA LEU A 285 28.27 7.67 7.13
C LEU A 285 29.30 6.54 7.04
N SER A 286 28.85 5.28 7.17
CA SER A 286 29.72 4.11 7.12
C SER A 286 30.38 3.94 5.75
N ILE A 287 29.64 4.18 4.67
CA ILE A 287 30.18 4.14 3.31
C ILE A 287 31.20 5.25 3.10
N HIS A 288 30.94 6.47 3.59
CA HIS A 288 31.90 7.57 3.51
C HIS A 288 33.18 7.28 4.32
N ILE A 289 33.07 6.77 5.55
CA ILE A 289 34.22 6.43 6.40
C ILE A 289 35.05 5.32 5.74
N TYR A 290 34.41 4.27 5.21
CA TYR A 290 35.09 3.18 4.52
C TYR A 290 35.79 3.66 3.24
N HIS A 291 35.15 4.53 2.47
CA HIS A 291 35.74 5.12 1.26
C HIS A 291 36.96 6.00 1.57
N TYR A 292 36.94 6.76 2.67
CA TYR A 292 38.08 7.53 3.15
C TYR A 292 39.22 6.63 3.67
N PHE A 293 38.90 5.54 4.38
CA PHE A 293 39.91 4.59 4.88
C PHE A 293 40.63 3.86 3.73
N VAL A 294 39.89 3.42 2.70
CA VAL A 294 40.49 2.77 1.53
C VAL A 294 41.41 3.73 0.77
N LYS A 295 40.99 5.00 0.58
CA LYS A 295 41.85 6.03 -0.02
C LYS A 295 43.10 6.34 0.80
N PHE A 296 43.00 6.31 2.13
CA PHE A 296 44.15 6.56 3.01
C PHE A 296 45.16 5.40 2.99
N SER A 297 44.71 4.17 2.77
CA SER A 297 45.56 2.97 2.69
C SER A 297 46.31 2.80 1.36
N GLN A 298 46.05 3.67 0.37
CA GLN A 298 46.68 3.64 -0.96
C GLN A 298 47.79 4.71 -1.13
N TYR A 299 48.14 5.41 -0.05
CA TYR A 299 49.29 6.32 0.05
C TYR A 299 50.25 5.84 1.13
#